data_AF-A0A2M7ZEH4-F1
#
_entry.id   AF-A0A2M7ZEH4-F1
#
_cell.length_a   1.000
_cell.length_b   1.000
_cell.length_c   1.000
_cell.angle_alpha   90.00
_cell.angle_beta   90.00
_cell.angle_gamma   90.00
#
_symmetry.space_group_name_H-M   'P 1'
#
loop_
_entity.id
_entity.type
_entity.pdbx_description
1 polymer ?
#
loop_
_entity_poly.entity_id
_entity_poly.type
_entity_poly.pdbx_seq_one_letter_code
_entity_poly.pdbx_strand_id
1 'polypeptide(L)'
;MKKIILFMFIVTAFVNAQILNSSFESGTTNWIGDLNLTITEENTQVYDGSKSLNCTFNSTTQANCDLRSDMISGLSPSISYTISAWFYDNDPSGRANLVFEWYDASGTLLSASYYSTYTADQASWQKLTYTVTSPANTAKCKIGSRFYDVAGWDGDCTIYVDLFEGTPAPLPVELTSFTAFNSKGGVELNWSTAT
;
A
#
# COMPACT_ATOMS: atom_id res chain seq x y z
N MET A 1 34.03 -33.56 -29.44
CA MET A 1 33.81 -33.06 -28.07
C MET A 1 32.78 -31.94 -28.15
N LYS A 2 31.56 -32.12 -27.62
CA LYS A 2 30.54 -31.07 -27.60
C LYS A 2 30.92 -30.04 -26.54
N LYS A 3 31.17 -28.79 -26.94
CA LYS A 3 31.41 -27.69 -26.01
C LYS A 3 30.06 -27.26 -25.43
N ILE A 4 29.85 -27.47 -24.14
CA ILE A 4 28.72 -26.91 -23.40
C ILE A 4 29.12 -25.47 -23.04
N ILE A 5 28.43 -24.49 -23.61
CA ILE A 5 28.59 -23.08 -23.24
C ILE A 5 27.58 -22.82 -22.13
N LEU A 6 28.07 -22.51 -20.93
CA LEU A 6 27.26 -22.12 -19.78
C LEU A 6 26.93 -20.63 -19.92
N PHE A 7 25.70 -20.30 -20.31
CA PHE A 7 25.19 -18.93 -20.25
C PHE A 7 24.74 -18.64 -18.81
N MET A 8 25.47 -17.78 -18.11
CA MET A 8 25.05 -17.28 -16.80
C MET A 8 23.97 -16.22 -17.02
N PHE A 9 22.71 -16.57 -16.74
CA PHE A 9 21.59 -15.64 -16.79
C PHE A 9 21.68 -14.71 -15.57
N ILE A 10 21.98 -13.43 -15.78
CA ILE A 10 21.79 -12.41 -14.75
C ILE A 10 20.28 -12.12 -14.70
N VAL A 11 19.59 -12.74 -13.76
CA VAL A 11 18.23 -12.33 -13.40
C VAL A 11 18.35 -11.01 -12.67
N THR A 12 18.04 -9.91 -13.35
CA THR A 12 17.81 -8.64 -12.66
C THR A 12 16.45 -8.74 -11.99
N ALA A 13 16.43 -8.79 -10.66
CA ALA A 13 15.19 -8.70 -9.90
C ALA A 13 14.63 -7.28 -10.07
N PHE A 14 13.53 -7.15 -10.79
CA PHE A 14 12.73 -5.93 -10.73
C PHE A 14 12.02 -5.91 -9.38
N VAL A 15 12.39 -4.98 -8.51
CA VAL A 15 11.62 -4.73 -7.28
C VAL A 15 10.42 -3.91 -7.69
N ASN A 16 9.27 -4.56 -7.81
CA ASN A 16 8.00 -3.87 -8.01
C ASN A 16 7.54 -3.27 -6.68
N ALA A 17 6.96 -2.07 -6.73
CA ALA A 17 6.30 -1.49 -5.57
C ALA A 17 5.17 -2.43 -5.13
N GLN A 18 5.17 -2.81 -3.86
CA GLN A 18 4.18 -3.70 -3.28
C GLN A 18 3.78 -3.17 -1.91
N ILE A 19 2.47 -3.16 -1.65
CA ILE A 19 1.91 -2.94 -0.31
C ILE A 19 1.90 -4.30 0.39
N LEU A 20 2.66 -4.42 1.48
CA LEU A 20 2.69 -5.64 2.28
C LEU A 20 1.51 -5.64 3.26
N ASN A 21 0.91 -6.81 3.47
CA ASN A 21 -0.23 -7.01 4.36
C ASN A 21 -1.36 -5.97 4.13
N SER A 22 -1.69 -5.70 2.86
CA SER A 22 -2.66 -4.68 2.48
C SER A 22 -4.08 -4.93 2.97
N SER A 23 -4.46 -6.20 3.14
CA SER A 23 -5.76 -6.65 3.66
C SER A 23 -5.70 -7.10 5.12
N PHE A 24 -4.62 -6.80 5.85
CA PHE A 24 -4.50 -7.05 7.29
C PHE A 24 -4.66 -8.52 7.77
N GLU A 25 -4.59 -9.50 6.87
CA GLU A 25 -4.67 -10.92 7.21
C GLU A 25 -3.53 -11.41 8.14
N SER A 26 -2.44 -10.64 8.19
CA SER A 26 -1.33 -10.83 9.16
C SER A 26 -1.40 -9.86 10.35
N GLY A 27 -2.60 -9.41 10.70
CA GLY A 27 -2.85 -8.46 11.79
C GLY A 27 -2.19 -7.11 11.52
N THR A 28 -1.47 -6.58 12.51
CA THR A 28 -0.80 -5.27 12.41
C THR A 28 0.58 -5.34 11.74
N THR A 29 1.02 -6.50 11.25
CA THR A 29 2.33 -6.65 10.62
C THR A 29 2.47 -5.70 9.42
N ASN A 30 3.62 -5.04 9.26
CA ASN A 30 3.89 -4.02 8.23
C ASN A 30 3.12 -2.70 8.36
N TRP A 31 2.43 -2.48 9.48
CA TRP A 31 1.69 -1.26 9.75
C TRP A 31 2.03 -0.72 11.13
N ILE A 32 2.10 0.60 11.25
CA ILE A 32 2.38 1.29 12.50
C ILE A 32 1.40 2.44 12.69
N GLY A 33 0.86 2.57 13.90
CA GLY A 33 0.14 3.76 14.34
C GLY A 33 1.09 4.74 15.03
N ASP A 34 0.82 6.03 14.87
CA ASP A 34 1.47 7.07 15.66
C ASP A 34 1.09 7.00 17.14
N LEU A 35 1.73 7.84 17.95
CA LEU A 35 1.64 7.84 19.42
C LEU A 35 0.19 7.82 19.95
N ASN A 36 -0.72 8.53 19.30
CA ASN A 36 -2.12 8.66 19.72
C ASN A 36 -3.08 7.79 18.89
N LEU A 37 -2.53 6.81 18.16
CA LEU A 37 -3.29 5.84 17.38
C LEU A 37 -2.92 4.42 17.82
N THR A 38 -3.87 3.76 18.48
CA THR A 38 -3.76 2.33 18.77
C THR A 38 -4.32 1.55 17.59
N ILE A 39 -3.54 0.60 17.08
CA ILE A 39 -3.98 -0.32 16.03
C ILE A 39 -3.99 -1.76 16.55
N THR A 40 -5.07 -2.48 16.27
CA THR A 40 -5.22 -3.89 16.65
C THR A 40 -5.88 -4.68 15.53
N GLU A 41 -5.62 -5.98 15.51
CA GLU A 41 -6.36 -6.91 14.64
C GLU A 41 -7.86 -6.91 15.01
N GLU A 42 -8.72 -6.94 13.99
CA GLU A 42 -10.17 -7.07 14.11
C GLU A 42 -10.65 -8.27 13.29
N ASN A 43 -11.57 -9.07 13.84
CA ASN A 43 -12.04 -10.32 13.22
C ASN A 43 -13.57 -10.34 12.97
N THR A 44 -14.28 -9.28 13.36
CA THR A 44 -15.75 -9.18 13.25
C THR A 44 -16.18 -8.12 12.24
N GLN A 45 -15.63 -6.91 12.34
CA GLN A 45 -15.90 -5.81 11.41
C GLN A 45 -14.89 -5.86 10.25
N VAL A 46 -15.14 -6.73 9.27
CA VAL A 46 -14.20 -7.04 8.17
C VAL A 46 -14.84 -6.71 6.82
N TYR A 47 -14.05 -6.19 5.86
CA TYR A 47 -14.49 -5.93 4.49
C TYR A 47 -14.12 -7.09 3.56
N ASP A 48 -12.85 -7.52 3.61
CA ASP A 48 -12.31 -8.61 2.79
C ASP A 48 -11.59 -9.64 3.66
N GLY A 49 -11.61 -10.90 3.24
CA GLY A 49 -10.94 -11.97 3.97
C GLY A 49 -11.52 -12.25 5.36
N SER A 50 -10.65 -12.37 6.36
CA SER A 50 -11.01 -12.74 7.75
C SER A 50 -10.62 -11.68 8.78
N LYS A 51 -9.82 -10.68 8.40
CA LYS A 51 -9.31 -9.67 9.31
C LYS A 51 -9.34 -8.29 8.70
N SER A 52 -9.52 -7.30 9.56
CA SER A 52 -9.30 -5.89 9.25
C SER A 52 -8.44 -5.25 10.35
N LEU A 53 -8.21 -3.94 10.23
CA LEU A 53 -7.52 -3.17 11.26
C LEU A 53 -8.50 -2.30 12.04
N ASN A 54 -8.58 -2.49 13.35
CA ASN A 54 -9.23 -1.55 14.26
C ASN A 54 -8.25 -0.42 14.59
N CYS A 55 -8.65 0.83 14.31
CA CYS A 55 -7.87 2.03 14.54
C CYS A 55 -8.61 2.92 15.56
N THR A 56 -8.12 2.95 16.80
CA THR A 56 -8.65 3.82 17.86
C THR A 56 -7.69 4.97 18.12
N PHE A 57 -8.14 6.20 17.97
CA PHE A 57 -7.36 7.39 18.28
C PHE A 57 -8.01 8.20 19.40
N ASN A 58 -7.19 8.83 20.25
CA ASN A 58 -7.64 9.48 21.49
C ASN A 58 -7.10 10.92 21.63
N SER A 59 -6.86 11.58 20.50
CA SER A 59 -6.27 12.91 20.47
C SER A 59 -6.86 13.79 19.37
N THR A 60 -7.03 15.06 19.71
CA THR A 60 -7.35 16.14 18.77
C THR A 60 -6.10 16.70 18.05
N THR A 61 -4.94 16.08 18.23
CA THR A 61 -3.70 16.44 17.52
C THR A 61 -3.46 15.47 16.36
N GLN A 62 -4.04 15.78 15.20
CA GLN A 62 -4.04 14.93 13.99
C GLN A 62 -2.65 14.46 13.56
N ALA A 63 -1.63 15.30 13.75
CA ALA A 63 -0.25 14.97 13.37
C ALA A 63 0.33 13.75 14.14
N ASN A 64 -0.34 13.33 15.23
CA ASN A 64 0.03 12.16 16.03
C ASN A 64 -0.94 10.98 15.84
N CYS A 65 -1.79 11.04 14.81
CA CYS A 65 -2.84 10.07 14.55
C CYS A 65 -2.75 9.53 13.11
N ASP A 66 -1.54 9.17 12.65
CA ASP A 66 -1.35 8.53 11.34
C ASP A 66 -1.16 7.02 11.48
N LEU A 67 -1.86 6.26 10.64
CA LEU A 67 -1.53 4.89 10.26
C LEU A 67 -0.57 4.94 9.08
N ARG A 68 0.55 4.23 9.16
CA ARG A 68 1.53 4.14 8.07
C ARG A 68 1.92 2.70 7.78
N SER A 69 2.03 2.38 6.51
CA SER A 69 2.65 1.14 6.04
C SER A 69 4.16 1.14 6.28
N ASP A 70 4.77 -0.02 6.12
CA ASP A 70 6.20 -0.14 5.84
C ASP A 70 6.57 0.57 4.53
N MET A 71 7.88 0.80 4.37
CA MET A 71 8.44 1.50 3.22
C MET A 71 8.26 0.68 1.93
N ILE A 72 7.53 1.23 0.99
CA ILE A 72 7.36 0.71 -0.37
C ILE A 72 8.47 1.30 -1.24
N SER A 73 9.20 0.45 -1.97
CA SER A 73 10.34 0.86 -2.83
C SER A 73 10.05 0.60 -4.31
N GLY A 74 10.89 1.13 -5.20
CA GLY A 74 10.77 0.91 -6.65
C GLY A 74 9.84 1.90 -7.34
N LEU A 75 9.64 3.08 -6.75
CA LEU A 75 8.83 4.14 -7.35
C LEU A 75 9.63 4.97 -8.35
N SER A 76 8.90 5.55 -9.31
CA SER A 76 9.41 6.53 -10.26
C SER A 76 8.96 7.94 -9.84
N PRO A 77 9.84 8.95 -9.96
CA PRO A 77 9.49 10.32 -9.64
C PRO A 77 8.57 10.95 -10.71
N SER A 78 7.82 11.98 -10.30
CA SER A 78 7.04 12.83 -11.20
C SER A 78 5.97 12.10 -12.01
N ILE A 79 5.42 10.99 -11.50
CA ILE A 79 4.27 10.29 -12.08
C ILE A 79 3.13 10.14 -11.08
N SER A 80 1.92 9.93 -11.58
CA SER A 80 0.74 9.73 -10.74
C SER A 80 0.69 8.34 -10.14
N TYR A 81 0.38 8.29 -8.84
CA TYR A 81 0.11 7.10 -8.06
C TYR A 81 -1.29 7.18 -7.50
N THR A 82 -1.98 6.05 -7.45
CA THR A 82 -3.32 5.95 -6.84
C THR A 82 -3.29 4.91 -5.73
N ILE A 83 -3.90 5.24 -4.59
CA ILE A 83 -4.27 4.29 -3.56
C ILE A 83 -5.75 4.36 -3.26
N SER A 84 -6.29 3.29 -2.71
CA SER A 84 -7.62 3.24 -2.12
C SER A 84 -7.62 2.34 -0.91
N ALA A 85 -8.55 2.57 0.01
CA ALA A 85 -8.83 1.66 1.12
C ALA A 85 -10.32 1.74 1.48
N TRP A 86 -10.78 0.69 2.15
CA TRP A 86 -12.12 0.61 2.69
C TRP A 86 -12.11 1.02 4.16
N PHE A 87 -13.09 1.81 4.54
CA PHE A 87 -13.25 2.32 5.89
C PHE A 87 -14.66 2.00 6.40
N TYR A 88 -14.76 1.55 7.64
CA TYR A 88 -16.01 1.52 8.39
C TYR A 88 -15.90 2.56 9.49
N ASP A 89 -16.40 3.75 9.21
CA ASP A 89 -16.41 4.90 10.12
C ASP A 89 -17.85 5.11 10.56
N ASN A 90 -18.19 4.61 11.75
CA ASN A 90 -19.52 4.79 12.37
C ASN A 90 -19.36 5.51 13.71
N ASP A 91 -18.38 6.41 13.77
CA ASP A 91 -18.11 7.26 14.90
C ASP A 91 -18.48 8.71 14.55
N PRO A 92 -19.46 9.31 15.25
CA PRO A 92 -19.91 10.65 14.91
C PRO A 92 -18.81 11.71 15.09
N SER A 93 -17.80 11.42 15.92
CA SER A 93 -16.75 12.35 16.34
C SER A 93 -15.44 12.16 15.56
N GLY A 94 -15.32 11.15 14.70
CA GLY A 94 -14.05 10.76 14.07
C GLY A 94 -14.11 10.76 12.55
N ARG A 95 -12.99 11.05 11.88
CA ARG A 95 -12.87 10.95 10.41
C ARG A 95 -11.51 10.41 10.01
N ALA A 96 -11.45 9.71 8.89
CA ALA A 96 -10.22 9.23 8.29
C ALA A 96 -10.03 9.78 6.87
N ASN A 97 -8.80 9.89 6.41
CA ASN A 97 -8.47 10.19 5.01
C ASN A 97 -7.37 9.24 4.47
N LEU A 98 -6.86 9.49 3.28
CA LEU A 98 -5.73 8.74 2.71
C LEU A 98 -4.46 9.61 2.67
N VAL A 99 -3.29 8.98 2.86
CA VAL A 99 -2.00 9.66 2.94
C VAL A 99 -0.94 8.97 2.09
N PHE A 100 -0.10 9.77 1.44
CA PHE A 100 1.20 9.36 0.96
C PHE A 100 2.31 10.12 1.69
N GLU A 101 3.38 9.43 2.04
CA GLU A 101 4.65 10.05 2.39
C GLU A 101 5.70 9.64 1.37
N TRP A 102 6.33 10.61 0.74
CA TRP A 102 7.28 10.41 -0.34
C TRP A 102 8.70 10.48 0.17
N TYR A 103 9.52 9.53 -0.23
CA TYR A 103 10.90 9.44 0.20
C TYR A 103 11.83 9.31 -1.01
N ASP A 104 13.04 9.84 -0.87
CA ASP A 104 14.10 9.63 -1.83
C ASP A 104 14.73 8.23 -1.70
N ALA A 105 15.72 7.94 -2.54
CA ALA A 105 16.43 6.65 -2.53
C ALA A 105 17.18 6.39 -1.22
N SER A 106 17.61 7.44 -0.50
CA SER A 106 18.28 7.32 0.80
C SER A 106 17.30 7.05 1.95
N GLY A 107 15.99 7.25 1.74
CA GLY A 107 14.98 7.17 2.77
C GLY A 107 14.72 8.50 3.48
N THR A 108 15.14 9.62 2.90
CA THR A 108 14.82 10.96 3.40
C THR A 108 13.42 11.37 2.93
N LEU A 109 12.59 11.88 3.85
CA LEU A 109 11.26 12.38 3.54
C LEU A 109 11.36 13.61 2.63
N LEU A 110 10.68 13.56 1.49
CA LEU A 110 10.57 14.66 0.54
C LEU A 110 9.35 15.53 0.83
N SER A 111 8.18 14.89 1.00
CA SER A 111 6.92 15.55 1.32
C SER A 111 5.87 14.52 1.75
N ALA A 112 4.79 15.00 2.38
CA ALA A 112 3.58 14.22 2.61
C ALA A 112 2.41 14.83 1.83
N SER A 113 1.52 13.98 1.33
CA SER A 113 0.32 14.36 0.58
C SER A 113 -0.90 13.76 1.27
N TYR A 114 -1.80 14.62 1.74
CA TYR A 114 -3.01 14.23 2.47
C TYR A 114 -4.23 14.42 1.55
N TYR A 115 -5.07 13.41 1.46
CA TYR A 115 -6.32 13.51 0.72
C TYR A 115 -7.28 14.47 1.42
N SER A 116 -7.96 15.32 0.65
CA SER A 116 -8.90 16.32 1.16
C SER A 116 -10.30 15.77 1.43
N THR A 117 -10.59 14.56 0.95
CA THR A 117 -11.88 13.89 1.20
C THR A 117 -11.73 12.96 2.38
N TYR A 118 -12.69 13.06 3.29
CA TYR A 118 -12.76 12.27 4.51
C TYR A 118 -13.83 11.19 4.37
N THR A 119 -13.77 10.20 5.26
CA THR A 119 -14.90 9.31 5.53
C THR A 119 -16.12 10.10 6.01
N ALA A 120 -17.29 9.46 6.01
CA ALA A 120 -18.49 9.95 6.67
C ALA A 120 -18.88 9.01 7.81
N ASP A 121 -19.57 9.53 8.82
CA ASP A 121 -20.21 8.73 9.87
C ASP A 121 -21.37 7.91 9.28
N GLN A 122 -21.15 6.61 9.11
CA GLN A 122 -22.12 5.64 8.63
C GLN A 122 -21.78 4.20 9.02
N ALA A 123 -22.81 3.42 9.33
CA ALA A 123 -22.72 2.00 9.67
C ALA A 123 -22.48 1.08 8.46
N SER A 124 -21.66 1.50 7.49
CA SER A 124 -21.32 0.71 6.30
C SER A 124 -19.95 1.07 5.73
N TRP A 125 -19.32 0.07 5.10
CA TRP A 125 -18.03 0.24 4.44
C TRP A 125 -18.10 1.26 3.30
N GLN A 126 -17.14 2.17 3.27
CA GLN A 126 -16.95 3.18 2.23
C GLN A 126 -15.53 3.15 1.70
N LYS A 127 -15.38 3.30 0.38
CA LYS A 127 -14.08 3.33 -0.27
C LYS A 127 -13.63 4.78 -0.47
N LEU A 128 -12.46 5.13 0.04
CA LEU A 128 -11.75 6.33 -0.40
C LEU A 128 -10.76 5.96 -1.49
N THR A 129 -10.58 6.82 -2.48
CA THR A 129 -9.58 6.67 -3.55
C THR A 129 -8.87 7.99 -3.74
N TYR A 130 -7.54 7.97 -3.73
CA TYR A 130 -6.70 9.16 -3.84
C TYR A 130 -5.62 8.97 -4.89
N THR A 131 -5.61 9.85 -5.89
CA THR A 131 -4.56 9.95 -6.91
C THR A 131 -3.74 11.21 -6.70
N VAL A 132 -2.41 11.07 -6.70
CA VAL A 132 -1.48 12.19 -6.54
C VAL A 132 -0.21 11.96 -7.35
N THR A 133 0.42 13.03 -7.83
CA THR A 133 1.71 12.97 -8.52
C THR A 133 2.85 13.00 -7.52
N SER A 134 3.77 12.04 -7.60
CA SER A 134 4.94 11.97 -6.73
C SER A 134 5.89 13.16 -6.98
N PRO A 135 6.59 13.67 -5.95
CA PRO A 135 7.57 14.74 -6.14
C PRO A 135 8.78 14.24 -6.95
N ALA A 136 9.58 15.19 -7.43
CA ALA A 136 10.89 14.89 -8.01
C ALA A 136 11.75 14.11 -7.00
N ASN A 137 12.62 13.23 -7.50
CA ASN A 137 13.51 12.37 -6.73
C ASN A 137 12.84 11.29 -5.86
N THR A 138 11.52 11.11 -5.95
CA THR A 138 10.84 9.96 -5.32
C THR A 138 11.43 8.64 -5.79
N ALA A 139 11.74 7.77 -4.83
CA ALA A 139 12.10 6.38 -5.08
C ALA A 139 11.34 5.41 -4.17
N LYS A 140 10.77 5.92 -3.07
CA LYS A 140 10.06 5.14 -2.06
C LYS A 140 8.83 5.91 -1.55
N CYS A 141 7.88 5.22 -0.98
CA CYS A 141 6.79 5.85 -0.24
C CYS A 141 6.37 5.03 0.99
N LYS A 142 5.64 5.68 1.90
CA LYS A 142 4.70 5.01 2.79
C LYS A 142 3.30 5.48 2.44
N ILE A 143 2.32 4.62 2.67
CA ILE A 143 0.90 4.95 2.49
C ILE A 143 0.15 4.71 3.79
N GLY A 144 -1.06 5.25 3.88
CA GLY A 144 -1.94 4.92 4.99
C GLY A 144 -3.06 5.94 5.14
N SER A 145 -3.36 6.27 6.39
CA SER A 145 -4.50 7.12 6.76
C SER A 145 -4.12 8.06 7.88
N ARG A 146 -4.69 9.28 7.88
CA ARG A 146 -4.69 10.17 9.04
C ARG A 146 -6.10 10.23 9.61
N PHE A 147 -6.17 10.21 10.93
CA PHE A 147 -7.41 10.29 11.69
C PHE A 147 -7.61 11.69 12.31
N TYR A 148 -8.85 12.16 12.32
CA TYR A 148 -9.25 13.52 12.69
C TYR A 148 -10.40 13.47 13.68
N ASP A 149 -10.34 14.33 14.70
CA ASP A 149 -11.54 14.69 15.46
C ASP A 149 -12.41 15.64 14.63
N VAL A 150 -13.71 15.59 14.86
CA VAL A 150 -14.67 16.59 14.39
C VAL A 150 -15.49 17.12 15.56
N ALA A 151 -16.36 18.10 15.28
CA ALA A 151 -17.25 18.66 16.28
C ALA A 151 -18.08 17.55 16.94
N GLY A 152 -18.01 17.46 18.27
CA GLY A 152 -18.64 16.39 19.03
C GLY A 152 -17.67 15.51 19.82
N TRP A 153 -16.35 15.69 19.64
CA TRP A 153 -15.30 14.92 20.32
C TRP A 153 -15.59 14.63 21.81
N ASP A 154 -15.64 13.35 22.14
CA ASP A 154 -16.01 12.81 23.45
C ASP A 154 -14.86 12.07 24.16
N GLY A 155 -13.70 11.91 23.50
CA GLY A 155 -12.47 11.44 24.13
C GLY A 155 -11.65 10.51 23.25
N ASP A 156 -12.31 9.77 22.38
CA ASP A 156 -11.72 8.82 21.45
C ASP A 156 -12.66 8.56 20.28
N CYS A 157 -12.11 8.04 19.20
CA CYS A 157 -12.90 7.51 18.09
C CYS A 157 -12.31 6.22 17.58
N THR A 158 -13.18 5.34 17.09
CA THR A 158 -12.78 4.07 16.47
C THR A 158 -13.27 3.98 15.02
N ILE A 159 -12.33 3.74 14.11
CA ILE A 159 -12.61 3.53 12.69
C ILE A 159 -11.92 2.23 12.27
N TYR A 160 -12.61 1.38 11.51
CA TYR A 160 -12.01 0.17 10.95
C TYR A 160 -11.51 0.44 9.54
N VAL A 161 -10.34 -0.09 9.20
CA VAL A 161 -9.71 0.08 7.88
C VAL A 161 -9.39 -1.29 7.31
N ASP A 162 -9.63 -1.46 6.02
CA ASP A 162 -9.36 -2.70 5.32
C ASP A 162 -8.93 -2.47 3.86
N LEU A 163 -8.21 -3.44 3.31
CA LEU A 163 -7.86 -3.59 1.90
C LEU A 163 -7.29 -2.31 1.26
N PHE A 164 -6.04 -1.96 1.61
CA PHE A 164 -5.26 -0.95 0.89
C PHE A 164 -4.85 -1.46 -0.50
N GLU A 165 -5.44 -0.89 -1.54
CA GLU A 165 -5.08 -1.16 -2.93
C GLU A 165 -4.30 0.03 -3.49
N GLY A 166 -3.43 -0.21 -4.47
CA GLY A 166 -2.74 0.88 -5.13
C GLY A 166 -1.84 0.42 -6.25
N THR A 167 -1.38 1.37 -7.07
CA THR A 167 -0.56 1.06 -8.25
C THR A 167 0.92 1.39 -8.07
N PRO A 168 1.82 0.58 -8.67
CA PRO A 168 1.51 -0.72 -9.24
C PRO A 168 1.17 -1.68 -8.09
N ALA A 169 0.03 -2.36 -8.19
CA ALA A 169 -0.21 -3.55 -7.38
C ALA A 169 0.84 -4.59 -7.81
N PRO A 170 1.25 -5.53 -6.96
CA PRO A 170 2.10 -6.62 -7.43
C PRO A 170 1.38 -7.32 -8.59
N LEU A 171 1.91 -7.22 -9.81
CA LEU A 171 1.51 -8.14 -10.86
C LEU A 171 2.06 -9.51 -10.44
N PRO A 172 1.23 -10.55 -10.26
CA PRO A 172 1.75 -11.91 -10.22
C PRO A 172 2.08 -12.28 -11.68
N VAL A 173 3.31 -12.07 -12.12
CA VAL A 173 3.83 -12.75 -13.31
C VAL A 173 5.19 -13.32 -12.98
N GLU A 174 5.18 -14.51 -12.38
CA GLU A 174 6.31 -15.42 -12.55
C GLU A 174 6.32 -15.89 -14.00
N LEU A 175 7.46 -15.76 -14.67
CA LEU A 175 7.75 -16.51 -15.89
C LEU A 175 7.86 -17.99 -15.52
N THR A 176 6.78 -18.76 -15.72
CA THR A 176 6.73 -20.17 -15.31
C THR A 176 7.51 -21.11 -16.22
N SER A 177 7.95 -20.66 -17.40
CA SER A 177 8.84 -21.48 -18.25
C SER A 177 9.63 -20.66 -19.27
N PHE A 178 10.85 -21.14 -19.52
CA PHE A 178 11.73 -20.75 -20.61
C PHE A 178 12.16 -22.03 -21.33
N THR A 179 11.89 -22.15 -22.63
CA THR A 179 12.36 -23.27 -23.45
C THR A 179 13.16 -22.73 -24.64
N ALA A 180 14.47 -22.93 -24.61
CA ALA A 180 15.34 -22.72 -25.77
C ALA A 180 15.45 -24.02 -26.57
N PHE A 181 15.04 -23.98 -27.84
CA PHE A 181 15.32 -25.05 -28.79
C PHE A 181 16.57 -24.71 -29.58
N ASN A 182 17.45 -25.70 -29.77
CA ASN A 182 18.60 -25.55 -30.66
C ASN A 182 18.12 -25.83 -32.09
N SER A 183 17.92 -24.79 -32.91
CA SER A 183 17.58 -24.95 -34.32
C SER A 183 18.85 -24.93 -35.18
N LYS A 184 18.79 -25.53 -36.37
CA LYS A 184 19.95 -25.72 -37.26
C LYS A 184 20.50 -24.41 -37.85
N GLY A 185 20.00 -23.24 -37.44
CA GLY A 185 20.41 -21.91 -37.94
C GLY A 185 20.54 -20.83 -36.87
N GLY A 186 20.38 -21.12 -35.58
CA GLY A 186 20.48 -20.13 -34.50
C GLY A 186 19.55 -20.43 -33.32
N VAL A 187 19.51 -19.51 -32.35
CA VAL A 187 18.56 -19.54 -31.23
C VAL A 187 17.32 -18.77 -31.64
N GLU A 188 16.16 -19.42 -31.73
CA GLU A 188 14.87 -18.75 -31.84
C GLU A 188 14.32 -18.48 -30.43
N LEU A 189 13.93 -17.23 -30.17
CA LEU A 189 13.33 -16.79 -28.92
C LEU A 189 11.83 -16.60 -29.16
N ASN A 190 11.01 -17.46 -28.55
CA ASN A 190 9.55 -17.31 -28.58
C ASN A 190 9.07 -16.82 -27.21
N TRP A 191 8.24 -15.78 -27.24
CA TRP A 191 7.58 -15.23 -26.07
C TRP A 191 6.08 -15.47 -26.21
N SER A 192 5.45 -16.05 -25.19
CA SER A 192 3.99 -16.04 -25.06
C SER A 192 3.64 -15.31 -23.78
N THR A 193 2.81 -14.28 -23.88
CA THR A 193 2.15 -13.69 -22.72
C THR A 193 0.92 -14.54 -22.38
N ALA A 194 0.74 -14.88 -21.10
CA ALA A 194 -0.54 -15.39 -20.63
C ALA A 194 -1.60 -14.28 -20.78
N THR A 195 -2.75 -14.62 -21.37
CA THR A 195 -3.97 -13.79 -21.36
C THR A 195 -4.61 -13.80 -19.99
#